data_AF-A0A357CVD1-F1
#
_entry.id   AF-A0A357CVD1-F1
#
_cell.length_a   1.000
_cell.length_b   1.000
_cell.length_c   1.000
_cell.angle_alpha   90.00
_cell.angle_beta   90.00
_cell.angle_gamma   90.00
#
_symmetry.space_group_name_H-M   'P 1'
#
loop_
_entity.id
_entity.type
_entity.pdbx_description
1 polymer ?
#
loop_
_entity_poly.entity_id
_entity_poly.type
_entity_poly.pdbx_seq_one_letter_code
_entity_poly.pdbx_strand_id
1 'polypeptide(L)'
;MKKRLFIFFIVFILSFGLPGYLFFKGFSEASDIFAAGEAKNMLTYRVNDCIYKKVSERGLKYDDFAFIKTDNEGKITSIQIDSVKLNTIASELVKDIIESIRSIEYGEFGIPLGNAFGSRIFSGRGPKI
;
A
#
# COMPACT_ATOMS: atom_id res chain seq x y z
N MET A 1 -55.88 10.18 18.23
CA MET A 1 -54.90 9.08 17.94
C MET A 1 -53.84 9.46 16.90
N LYS A 2 -54.17 10.10 15.77
CA LYS A 2 -53.19 10.40 14.69
C LYS A 2 -51.96 11.25 15.13
N LYS A 3 -52.14 12.24 16.02
CA LYS A 3 -51.03 13.07 16.54
C LYS A 3 -50.03 12.31 17.41
N ARG A 4 -50.50 11.35 18.22
CA ARG A 4 -49.62 10.50 19.05
C ARG A 4 -48.78 9.54 18.20
N LEU A 5 -49.40 8.95 17.17
CA LEU A 5 -48.71 8.07 16.22
C LEU A 5 -47.62 8.82 15.43
N PHE A 6 -47.88 10.06 15.05
CA PHE A 6 -46.91 10.92 14.36
C PHE A 6 -45.70 11.27 15.25
N ILE A 7 -45.93 11.56 16.54
CA ILE A 7 -44.85 11.81 17.50
C ILE A 7 -43.99 10.55 17.70
N PHE A 8 -44.59 9.37 17.80
CA PHE A 8 -43.84 8.11 17.87
C PHE A 8 -42.97 7.88 16.64
N PHE A 9 -43.45 8.22 15.45
CA PHE A 9 -42.68 8.08 14.21
C PHE A 9 -41.47 9.03 14.15
N ILE A 10 -41.65 10.27 14.61
CA ILE A 10 -40.55 11.24 14.72
C ILE A 10 -39.51 10.78 15.75
N VAL A 11 -39.94 10.29 16.91
CA VAL A 11 -39.03 9.77 17.95
C VAL A 11 -38.28 8.54 17.44
N PHE A 12 -38.94 7.67 16.68
CA PHE A 12 -38.29 6.51 16.06
C PHE A 12 -37.22 6.92 15.04
N ILE A 13 -37.53 7.87 14.16
CA ILE A 13 -36.55 8.43 13.21
C ILE A 13 -35.39 9.12 13.92
N LEU A 14 -35.65 9.86 15.00
CA LEU A 14 -34.59 10.53 15.76
C LEU A 14 -33.70 9.51 16.49
N SER A 15 -34.32 8.48 17.07
CA SER A 15 -33.63 7.44 17.84
C SER A 15 -32.80 6.49 16.98
N PHE A 16 -33.18 6.25 15.71
CA PHE A 16 -32.44 5.36 14.80
C PHE A 16 -31.63 6.10 13.74
N GLY A 17 -32.11 7.25 13.27
CA GLY A 17 -31.46 8.03 12.21
C GLY A 17 -30.14 8.64 12.63
N LEU A 18 -30.07 9.22 13.83
CA LEU A 18 -28.85 9.88 14.32
C LEU A 18 -27.73 8.87 14.66
N PRO A 19 -28.02 7.76 15.38
CA PRO A 19 -27.04 6.70 15.58
C PRO A 19 -26.69 5.97 14.29
N GLY A 20 -27.66 5.75 13.40
CA GLY A 20 -27.43 5.12 12.09
C GLY A 20 -26.50 5.94 11.21
N TYR A 21 -26.64 7.27 11.20
CA TYR A 21 -25.76 8.17 10.46
C TYR A 21 -24.33 8.17 11.02
N LEU A 22 -24.18 8.26 12.35
CA LEU A 22 -22.86 8.17 13.00
C LEU A 22 -22.19 6.83 12.73
N PHE A 23 -22.96 5.75 12.74
CA PHE A 23 -22.49 4.39 12.47
C PHE A 23 -22.03 4.23 11.02
N PHE A 24 -22.82 4.71 10.05
CA PHE A 24 -22.45 4.63 8.62
C PHE A 24 -21.22 5.48 8.30
N LYS A 25 -21.09 6.66 8.93
CA LYS A 25 -19.91 7.51 8.77
C LYS A 25 -18.65 6.85 9.35
N GLY A 26 -18.74 6.28 10.56
CA GLY A 26 -17.64 5.54 11.17
C GLY A 26 -17.22 4.32 10.34
N PHE A 27 -18.19 3.69 9.67
CA PHE A 27 -17.91 2.55 8.79
C PHE A 27 -17.07 2.93 7.56
N SER A 28 -17.48 3.99 6.86
CA SER A 28 -16.74 4.48 5.68
C SER A 28 -15.31 4.88 6.05
N GLU A 29 -15.15 5.63 7.13
CA GLU A 29 -13.85 6.14 7.56
C GLU A 29 -12.90 5.00 7.97
N ALA A 30 -13.38 4.00 8.70
CA ALA A 30 -12.58 2.86 9.09
C ALA A 30 -12.18 1.97 7.89
N SER A 31 -13.10 1.80 6.94
CA SER A 31 -12.84 1.09 5.69
C SER A 31 -11.74 1.78 4.87
N ASP A 32 -11.82 3.10 4.69
CA ASP A 32 -10.85 3.88 3.92
C ASP A 32 -9.45 3.83 4.55
N ILE A 33 -9.36 3.95 5.88
CA ILE A 33 -8.09 3.85 6.61
C ILE A 33 -7.46 2.47 6.41
N PHE A 34 -8.26 1.41 6.52
CA PHE A 34 -7.76 0.06 6.37
C PHE A 34 -7.34 -0.24 4.92
N ALA A 35 -8.15 0.18 3.94
CA ALA A 35 -7.84 0.07 2.51
C ALA A 35 -6.52 0.78 2.16
N ALA A 36 -6.34 2.00 2.64
CA ALA A 36 -5.11 2.77 2.42
C ALA A 36 -3.89 2.10 3.09
N GLY A 37 -4.06 1.57 4.31
CA GLY A 37 -3.02 0.84 5.02
C GLY A 37 -2.58 -0.42 4.28
N GLU A 38 -3.53 -1.22 3.80
CA GLU A 38 -3.19 -2.42 3.04
C GLU A 38 -2.57 -2.08 1.69
N ALA A 39 -3.14 -1.13 0.95
CA ALA A 39 -2.58 -0.69 -0.33
C ALA A 39 -1.11 -0.27 -0.16
N LYS A 40 -0.78 0.44 0.93
CA LYS A 40 0.59 0.82 1.26
C LYS A 40 1.48 -0.39 1.57
N ASN A 41 0.99 -1.36 2.34
CA ASN A 41 1.75 -2.57 2.66
C ASN A 41 2.07 -3.36 1.38
N MET A 42 1.06 -3.55 0.53
CA MET A 42 1.20 -4.27 -0.74
C MET A 42 2.18 -3.56 -1.67
N LEU A 43 2.04 -2.24 -1.83
CA LEU A 43 2.98 -1.43 -2.60
C LEU A 43 4.42 -1.61 -2.08
N THR A 44 4.61 -1.54 -0.77
CA THR A 44 5.93 -1.71 -0.14
C THR A 44 6.50 -3.10 -0.42
N TYR A 45 5.67 -4.14 -0.31
CA TYR A 45 6.06 -5.51 -0.63
C TYR A 45 6.49 -5.65 -2.09
N ARG A 46 5.68 -5.17 -3.04
CA ARG A 46 5.96 -5.26 -4.49
C ARG A 46 7.21 -4.49 -4.89
N VAL A 47 7.42 -3.29 -4.32
CA VAL A 47 8.64 -2.51 -4.54
C VAL A 47 9.87 -3.28 -4.06
N ASN A 48 9.84 -3.81 -2.85
CA ASN A 48 10.96 -4.57 -2.29
C ASN A 48 11.24 -5.86 -3.08
N ASP A 49 10.19 -6.55 -3.53
CA ASP A 49 10.33 -7.74 -4.37
C ASP A 49 10.97 -7.41 -5.73
N CYS A 50 10.55 -6.34 -6.39
CA CYS A 50 11.17 -5.86 -7.63
C CYS A 50 12.65 -5.51 -7.44
N ILE A 51 13.00 -4.79 -6.37
CA ILE A 51 14.39 -4.46 -6.04
C ILE A 51 15.19 -5.75 -5.81
N TYR A 52 14.66 -6.66 -5.00
CA TYR A 52 15.32 -7.93 -4.70
C TYR A 52 15.58 -8.75 -5.96
N LYS A 53 14.60 -8.87 -6.85
CA LYS A 53 14.75 -9.55 -8.14
C LYS A 53 15.80 -8.89 -9.02
N LYS A 54 15.77 -7.56 -9.12
CA LYS A 54 16.77 -6.82 -9.91
C LYS A 54 18.19 -6.99 -9.37
N VAL A 55 18.38 -6.91 -8.06
CA VAL A 55 19.70 -7.06 -7.44
C VAL A 55 20.18 -8.51 -7.49
N SER A 56 19.33 -9.46 -7.10
CA SER A 56 19.70 -10.87 -6.93
C SER A 56 19.68 -11.66 -8.24
N GLU A 57 18.65 -11.52 -9.08
CA GLU A 57 18.48 -12.35 -10.28
C GLU A 57 19.29 -11.86 -11.48
N ARG A 58 19.46 -10.53 -11.63
CA ARG A 58 20.38 -9.99 -12.66
C ARG A 58 21.84 -10.00 -12.23
N GLY A 59 22.13 -10.34 -10.97
CA GLY A 59 23.50 -10.38 -10.46
C GLY A 59 24.22 -9.03 -10.59
N LEU A 60 23.52 -7.93 -10.28
CA LEU A 60 24.07 -6.58 -10.32
C LEU A 60 25.32 -6.49 -9.43
N LYS A 61 26.48 -6.28 -10.03
CA LYS A 61 27.77 -6.15 -9.35
C LYS A 61 28.18 -4.69 -9.25
N TYR A 62 28.97 -4.39 -8.24
CA TYR A 62 29.59 -3.06 -8.08
C TYR A 62 30.40 -2.67 -9.33
N ASP A 63 31.08 -3.64 -9.93
CA ASP A 63 31.92 -3.47 -11.12
C ASP A 63 31.10 -3.12 -12.40
N ASP A 64 29.77 -3.23 -12.38
CA ASP A 64 28.94 -2.92 -13.55
C ASP A 64 28.82 -1.41 -13.80
N PHE A 65 28.97 -0.59 -12.75
CA PHE A 65 28.80 0.86 -12.79
C PHE A 65 29.91 1.64 -12.06
N ALA A 66 30.82 0.96 -11.37
CA ALA A 66 31.97 1.59 -10.71
C ALA A 66 33.29 0.95 -11.17
N PHE A 67 34.27 1.81 -11.44
CA PHE A 67 35.63 1.44 -11.80
C PHE A 67 36.59 1.88 -10.70
N ILE A 68 37.26 0.92 -10.09
CA ILE A 68 38.30 1.18 -9.08
C ILE A 68 39.65 1.27 -9.80
N LYS A 69 40.32 2.42 -9.70
CA LYS A 69 41.71 2.57 -10.12
C LYS A 69 42.62 2.37 -8.92
N THR A 70 43.63 1.54 -9.09
CA THR A 70 44.69 1.27 -8.12
C THR A 70 46.04 1.70 -8.67
N ASP A 71 46.98 2.02 -7.79
CA ASP A 71 48.38 2.20 -8.16
C ASP A 71 49.12 0.85 -8.28
N ASN A 72 50.42 0.92 -8.59
CA ASN A 72 51.29 -0.25 -8.77
C ASN A 72 51.50 -1.06 -7.47
N GLU A 73 51.15 -0.50 -6.30
CA GLU A 73 51.23 -1.16 -4.99
C GLU A 73 49.86 -1.71 -4.54
N GLY A 74 48.82 -1.59 -5.39
CA GLY A 74 47.48 -2.07 -5.12
C GLY A 74 46.63 -1.13 -4.27
N LYS A 75 47.10 0.09 -3.99
CA LYS A 75 46.34 1.07 -3.21
C LYS A 75 45.33 1.78 -4.10
N ILE A 76 44.09 1.93 -3.61
CA ILE A 76 43.00 2.61 -4.33
C ILE A 76 43.37 4.09 -4.49
N THR A 77 43.43 4.56 -5.73
CA THR A 77 43.74 5.96 -6.08
C THR A 77 42.50 6.74 -6.48
N SER A 78 41.48 6.08 -7.06
CA SER A 78 40.24 6.71 -7.48
C SER A 78 39.13 5.67 -7.67
N ILE A 79 37.89 6.07 -7.36
CA ILE A 79 36.69 5.33 -7.76
C ILE A 79 35.96 6.21 -8.77
N GLN A 80 35.69 5.68 -9.96
CA GLN A 80 34.95 6.37 -11.01
C GLN A 80 33.60 5.69 -11.21
N ILE A 81 32.52 6.47 -11.21
CA ILE A 81 31.17 5.94 -11.39
C ILE A 81 30.70 6.28 -12.80
N ASP A 82 30.28 5.27 -13.54
CA ASP A 82 29.53 5.44 -14.79
C ASP A 82 28.08 5.84 -14.44
N SER A 83 27.89 7.14 -14.33
CA SER A 83 26.59 7.72 -13.98
C SER A 83 25.52 7.45 -15.05
N VAL A 84 25.91 7.24 -16.31
CA VAL A 84 24.98 6.92 -17.40
C VAL A 84 24.44 5.50 -17.21
N LYS A 85 25.31 4.52 -16.97
CA LYS A 85 24.88 3.15 -16.64
C LYS A 85 24.05 3.09 -15.37
N LEU A 86 24.51 3.74 -14.30
CA LEU A 86 23.81 3.74 -13.01
C LEU A 86 22.38 4.29 -13.15
N ASN A 87 22.21 5.42 -13.84
CA ASN A 87 20.90 6.00 -14.08
C ASN A 87 20.03 5.15 -15.02
N THR A 88 20.64 4.44 -15.96
CA THR A 88 19.91 3.49 -16.82
C THR A 88 19.35 2.33 -16.00
N ILE A 89 20.16 1.72 -15.12
CA ILE A 89 19.72 0.66 -14.20
C ILE A 89 18.61 1.16 -13.28
N ALA A 90 18.77 2.35 -12.70
CA ALA A 90 17.75 2.95 -11.84
C ALA A 90 16.43 3.19 -12.59
N SER A 91 16.50 3.67 -13.84
CA SER A 91 15.32 3.91 -14.68
C SER A 91 14.59 2.62 -15.05
N GLU A 92 15.33 1.55 -15.37
CA GLU A 92 14.75 0.23 -15.62
C GLU A 92 14.07 -0.34 -14.37
N LEU A 93 14.70 -0.22 -13.20
CA LEU A 93 14.10 -0.65 -11.93
C LEU A 93 12.78 0.08 -11.65
N VAL A 94 12.74 1.40 -11.87
CA VAL A 94 11.51 2.19 -11.72
C VAL A 94 10.42 1.71 -12.69
N LYS A 95 10.78 1.41 -13.93
CA LYS A 95 9.84 0.87 -14.91
C LYS A 95 9.24 -0.46 -14.45
N ASP A 96 10.08 -1.39 -13.98
CA ASP A 96 9.64 -2.69 -13.49
C ASP A 96 8.72 -2.57 -12.26
N ILE A 97 9.03 -1.65 -11.35
CA ILE A 97 8.17 -1.36 -10.19
C ILE A 97 6.79 -0.90 -10.66
N ILE A 98 6.73 0.03 -11.62
CA ILE A 98 5.46 0.54 -12.15
C ILE A 98 4.67 -0.57 -12.84
N GLU A 99 5.32 -1.43 -13.62
CA GLU A 99 4.66 -2.57 -14.27
C GLU A 99 4.14 -3.60 -13.25
N SER A 100 4.90 -3.88 -12.19
CA SER A 100 4.50 -4.77 -11.08
C SER A 100 3.31 -4.23 -10.26
N ILE A 101 3.19 -2.90 -10.16
CA ILE A 101 2.02 -2.27 -9.54
C ILE A 101 0.81 -2.35 -10.47
N ARG A 102 1.01 -2.13 -11.78
CA ARG A 102 -0.07 -2.19 -12.79
C ARG A 102 -0.66 -3.59 -12.97
N SER A 103 0.10 -4.64 -12.66
CA SER A 103 -0.37 -6.02 -12.73
C SER A 103 -1.26 -6.44 -11.55
N ILE A 104 -1.45 -5.58 -10.54
CA ILE A 104 -2.39 -5.83 -9.45
C ILE A 104 -3.82 -5.73 -10.01
N GLU A 105 -4.49 -6.87 -10.14
CA GLU A 105 -5.89 -6.93 -10.62
C GLU A 105 -6.88 -6.43 -9.57
N TYR A 106 -7.99 -5.85 -10.03
CA TYR A 106 -9.11 -5.46 -9.17
C TYR A 106 -9.72 -6.70 -8.51
N GLY A 107 -9.59 -6.80 -7.20
CA GLY A 107 -10.14 -7.91 -6.40
C GLY A 107 -9.11 -8.83 -5.74
N GLU A 108 -7.80 -8.59 -5.90
CA GLU A 108 -6.77 -9.32 -5.12
C GLU A 108 -6.92 -9.10 -3.60
N PHE A 109 -7.59 -8.03 -3.19
CA PHE A 109 -7.80 -7.69 -1.79
C PHE A 109 -9.24 -7.28 -1.51
N GLY A 110 -9.75 -7.71 -0.35
CA GLY A 110 -11.05 -7.30 0.16
C GLY A 110 -10.96 -6.94 1.63
N ILE A 111 -11.74 -5.94 2.02
CA ILE A 111 -11.78 -5.36 3.36
C ILE A 111 -12.66 -6.27 4.22
N PRO A 112 -12.14 -6.89 5.30
CA PRO A 112 -12.98 -7.63 6.23
C PRO A 112 -14.04 -6.70 6.79
N LEU A 113 -15.31 -7.12 6.78
CA LEU A 113 -16.42 -6.32 7.33
C LEU A 113 -16.13 -5.82 8.75
N GLY A 114 -15.48 -6.62 9.58
CA GLY A 114 -15.08 -6.24 10.93
C GLY A 114 -14.07 -5.08 11.01
N ASN A 115 -13.23 -4.89 9.98
CA ASN A 115 -12.34 -3.73 9.86
C ASN A 115 -13.11 -2.49 9.43
N ALA A 116 -14.04 -2.68 8.49
CA ALA A 116 -14.92 -1.61 8.07
C ALA A 116 -15.81 -1.11 9.23
N PHE A 117 -16.11 -1.93 10.25
CA PHE A 117 -16.79 -1.45 11.46
C PHE A 117 -15.92 -0.61 12.42
N GLY A 118 -14.61 -0.44 12.15
CA GLY A 118 -13.70 0.38 12.97
C GLY A 118 -13.49 -0.14 14.40
N SER A 119 -13.99 -1.33 14.71
CA SER A 119 -13.98 -1.91 16.04
C SER A 119 -12.80 -2.84 16.23
N ARG A 120 -11.95 -2.58 17.23
CA ARG A 120 -10.76 -3.41 17.53
C ARG A 120 -11.10 -4.88 17.80
N ILE A 121 -12.26 -5.15 18.39
CA ILE A 121 -12.72 -6.51 18.72
C ILE A 121 -13.13 -7.31 17.48
N PHE A 122 -13.61 -6.64 16.42
CA PHE A 122 -14.02 -7.30 15.17
C PHE A 122 -12.95 -7.19 14.07
N SER A 123 -11.80 -6.58 14.37
CA SER A 123 -10.70 -6.47 13.41
C SER A 123 -10.25 -7.85 12.89
N GLY A 124 -10.06 -7.95 11.58
CA GLY A 124 -9.69 -9.14 10.83
C GLY A 124 -10.81 -10.16 10.63
N ARG A 125 -12.04 -9.89 11.10
CA ARG A 125 -13.15 -10.85 11.06
C ARG A 125 -14.23 -10.47 10.04
N GLY A 126 -14.94 -11.49 9.58
CA GLY A 126 -16.09 -11.37 8.68
C GLY A 126 -15.75 -11.58 7.20
N PRO A 127 -16.77 -11.63 6.33
CA PRO A 127 -16.60 -11.68 4.88
C PRO A 127 -15.76 -10.50 4.39
N LYS A 128 -14.93 -10.74 3.38
CA LYS A 128 -14.19 -9.70 2.67
C LYS A 128 -15.12 -9.08 1.63
N ILE A 129 -15.19 -7.75 1.62
CA ILE A 129 -15.92 -6.95 0.63
C ILE A 129 -14.98 -6.12 -0.21
#